data_AF-A0A178LS00-F1
#
_entry.id   AF-A0A178LS00-F1
#
_cell.length_a   1.000
_cell.length_b   1.000
_cell.length_c   1.000
_cell.angle_alpha   90.00
_cell.angle_beta   90.00
_cell.angle_gamma   90.00
#
_symmetry.space_group_name_H-M   'P 1'
#
loop_
_entity.id
_entity.type
_entity.pdbx_description
1 polymer ?
#
loop_
_entity_poly.entity_id
_entity_poly.type
_entity_poly.pdbx_seq_one_letter_code
_entity_poly.pdbx_strand_id
1 'polypeptide(L)'
;MTVVASAWPVGWGSGRSSWGPRRDSRWDCRAALLDAEAAALAALGPVGLQRKRAVDIPRRTARYWHALARLTAPLDETLAGLHHGEHVRFRRARANAAAVMLQHCADTGQSWWGWTPWEWARLCGASAREFISAQPLPTDPTVRPFVVALAYLLGGFSDFHLLGTFNRLHLACFIFGEPAVS
;
A
#
# COMPACT_ATOMS: atom_id res chain seq x y z
N MET A 1 35.54 -8.25 -14.32
CA MET A 1 34.67 -8.06 -13.14
C MET A 1 33.84 -6.82 -13.40
N THR A 2 32.55 -7.00 -13.62
CA THR A 2 31.62 -5.98 -14.08
C THR A 2 31.07 -5.21 -12.89
N VAL A 3 31.40 -3.93 -12.78
CA VAL A 3 30.79 -3.01 -11.81
C VAL A 3 29.47 -2.53 -12.43
N VAL A 4 28.34 -2.97 -11.87
CA VAL A 4 27.02 -2.41 -12.20
C VAL A 4 26.92 -1.07 -11.48
N ALA A 5 27.00 0.00 -12.26
CA ALA A 5 26.76 1.36 -11.81
C ALA A 5 25.29 1.51 -11.39
N SER A 6 25.06 1.75 -10.10
CA SER A 6 23.80 2.30 -9.61
C SER A 6 23.70 3.73 -10.12
N ALA A 7 23.03 3.93 -11.26
CA ALA A 7 22.60 5.25 -11.66
C ALA A 7 21.51 5.67 -10.68
N TRP A 8 21.79 6.67 -9.84
CA TRP A 8 20.96 7.88 -9.65
C TRP A 8 21.93 9.05 -9.43
N PRO A 9 21.69 10.22 -10.04
CA PRO A 9 22.64 11.31 -10.01
C PRO A 9 22.60 12.02 -8.65
N VAL A 10 23.78 12.22 -8.07
CA VAL A 10 24.01 13.15 -6.95
C VAL A 10 23.91 14.56 -7.51
N GLY A 11 22.74 15.17 -7.35
CA GLY A 11 22.48 16.57 -7.66
C GLY A 11 21.84 17.25 -6.46
N TRP A 12 22.67 17.80 -5.57
CA TRP A 12 22.21 18.65 -4.48
C TRP A 12 21.89 20.04 -5.03
N GLY A 13 20.61 20.28 -5.30
CA GLY A 13 20.05 21.59 -5.60
C GLY A 13 18.91 21.85 -4.62
N SER A 14 18.91 23.04 -4.03
CA SER A 14 17.98 23.56 -3.04
C SER A 14 16.54 23.63 -3.56
N GLY A 15 15.89 22.48 -3.64
CA GLY A 15 14.45 22.31 -3.74
C GLY A 15 14.01 21.56 -2.49
N ARG A 16 13.25 22.22 -1.64
CA ARG A 16 12.53 21.64 -0.50
C ARG A 16 12.00 20.26 -0.92
N SER A 17 12.60 19.19 -0.39
CA SER A 17 12.27 17.82 -0.77
C SER A 17 10.84 17.54 -0.33
N SER A 18 9.92 17.57 -1.28
CA SER A 18 8.48 17.48 -1.09
C SER A 18 8.04 16.05 -0.80
N TRP A 19 8.52 15.46 0.29
CA TRP A 19 8.06 14.17 0.81
C TRP A 19 6.78 14.32 1.64
N GLY A 20 5.83 15.12 1.14
CA GLY A 20 4.46 15.17 1.64
C GLY A 20 3.56 14.14 0.95
N PRO A 21 2.35 13.88 1.48
CA PRO A 21 1.39 12.95 0.87
C PRO A 21 1.20 13.26 -0.61
N ARG A 22 1.50 12.28 -1.45
CA ARG A 22 1.59 12.45 -2.91
C ARG A 22 0.18 12.45 -3.51
N ARG A 23 -0.55 13.55 -3.40
CA ARG A 23 -1.66 13.85 -4.31
C ARG A 23 -1.08 14.33 -5.64
N ASP A 24 -0.53 13.38 -6.37
CA ASP A 24 0.00 13.62 -7.71
C ASP A 24 -1.18 13.89 -8.66
N SER A 25 -1.16 15.01 -9.37
CA SER A 25 -2.22 15.42 -10.30
C SER A 25 -2.44 14.44 -11.44
N ARG A 26 -1.52 13.48 -11.65
CA ARG A 26 -1.69 12.41 -12.64
C ARG A 26 -2.73 11.35 -12.23
N TRP A 27 -3.07 11.26 -10.96
CA TRP A 27 -4.01 10.26 -10.46
C TRP A 27 -5.42 10.81 -10.31
N ASP A 28 -6.41 10.04 -10.76
CA ASP A 28 -7.81 10.33 -10.45
C ASP A 28 -8.11 9.99 -8.99
N CYS A 29 -8.08 11.03 -8.16
CA CYS A 29 -8.25 10.98 -6.71
C CYS A 29 -9.72 11.09 -6.24
N ARG A 30 -10.71 10.81 -7.11
CA ARG A 30 -12.13 10.82 -6.69
C ARG A 30 -12.36 9.88 -5.51
N ALA A 31 -12.99 10.39 -4.47
CA ALA A 31 -13.34 9.64 -3.27
C ALA A 31 -14.34 8.51 -3.54
N ALA A 32 -15.30 8.71 -4.44
CA ALA A 32 -16.27 7.69 -4.82
C ALA A 32 -15.62 6.58 -5.66
N LEU A 33 -16.12 5.36 -5.50
CA LEU A 33 -15.87 4.28 -6.44
C LEU A 33 -16.68 4.52 -7.73
N LEU A 34 -16.09 4.13 -8.85
CA LEU A 34 -16.83 3.98 -10.11
C LEU A 34 -17.63 2.68 -10.08
N ASP A 35 -18.77 2.63 -10.78
CA ASP A 35 -19.60 1.41 -10.84
C ASP A 35 -18.82 0.18 -11.31
N ALA A 36 -17.91 0.37 -12.28
CA ALA A 36 -17.03 -0.68 -12.78
C ALA A 36 -16.03 -1.16 -11.72
N GLU A 37 -15.55 -0.27 -10.84
CA GLU A 37 -14.66 -0.62 -9.73
C GLU A 37 -15.40 -1.41 -8.66
N ALA A 38 -16.58 -0.93 -8.25
CA ALA A 38 -17.43 -1.63 -7.28
C ALA A 38 -17.80 -3.04 -7.79
N ALA A 39 -18.20 -3.16 -9.05
CA ALA A 39 -18.49 -4.46 -9.68
C ALA A 39 -17.25 -5.37 -9.75
N ALA A 40 -16.07 -4.81 -10.05
CA ALA A 40 -14.82 -5.57 -10.09
C ALA A 40 -14.38 -6.06 -8.70
N LEU A 41 -14.49 -5.22 -7.67
CA LEU A 41 -14.21 -5.60 -6.28
C LEU A 41 -15.13 -6.74 -5.83
N ALA A 42 -16.44 -6.63 -6.10
CA ALA A 42 -17.41 -7.68 -5.79
C ALA A 42 -17.12 -8.98 -6.54
N ALA A 43 -16.76 -8.91 -7.82
CA ALA A 43 -16.47 -10.08 -8.64
C ALA A 43 -15.18 -10.81 -8.25
N LEU A 44 -14.17 -10.09 -7.77
CA LEU A 44 -12.91 -10.69 -7.29
C LEU A 44 -13.06 -11.30 -5.89
N GLY A 45 -13.75 -10.59 -5.00
CA GLY A 45 -13.89 -10.94 -3.59
C GLY A 45 -12.57 -10.99 -2.81
N PRO A 46 -12.61 -11.27 -1.49
CA PRO A 46 -11.43 -11.21 -0.62
C PRO A 46 -10.28 -12.12 -1.06
N VAL A 47 -10.61 -13.32 -1.55
CA VAL A 47 -9.61 -14.30 -2.00
C VAL A 47 -8.95 -13.87 -3.31
N GLY A 48 -9.73 -13.33 -4.26
CA GLY A 48 -9.22 -12.87 -5.54
C GLY A 48 -8.28 -11.66 -5.39
N LEU A 49 -8.58 -10.77 -4.44
CA LEU A 49 -7.79 -9.57 -4.19
C LEU A 49 -6.38 -9.86 -3.67
N GLN A 50 -6.17 -10.94 -2.92
CA GLN A 50 -4.85 -11.28 -2.34
C GLN A 50 -3.77 -11.65 -3.36
N ARG A 51 -4.13 -11.84 -4.64
CA ARG A 51 -3.19 -12.18 -5.75
C ARG A 51 -2.24 -13.36 -5.44
N LYS A 52 -2.55 -14.21 -4.45
CA LYS A 52 -1.66 -15.23 -3.85
C LYS A 52 -1.10 -16.26 -4.83
N ARG A 53 -1.76 -16.47 -5.97
CA ARG A 53 -1.41 -17.47 -7.00
C ARG A 53 -1.05 -16.85 -8.36
N ALA A 54 -1.12 -15.52 -8.48
CA ALA A 54 -0.93 -14.82 -9.73
C ALA A 54 0.54 -14.42 -9.88
N VAL A 55 1.31 -15.19 -10.65
CA VAL A 55 2.56 -14.66 -11.26
C VAL A 55 2.20 -13.55 -12.25
N ASP A 56 1.07 -13.73 -12.93
CA ASP A 56 0.39 -12.75 -13.78
C ASP A 56 -1.11 -12.70 -13.46
N ILE A 57 -1.77 -11.59 -13.84
CA ILE A 57 -3.22 -11.46 -13.74
C ILE A 57 -3.89 -12.53 -14.63
N PRO A 58 -4.67 -13.48 -14.05
CA PRO A 58 -5.35 -14.49 -14.86
C PRO A 58 -6.26 -13.83 -15.89
N ARG A 59 -6.24 -14.32 -17.14
CA ARG A 59 -7.05 -13.78 -18.26
C ARG A 59 -8.53 -13.59 -17.90
N ARG A 60 -9.10 -14.53 -17.13
CA ARG A 60 -10.51 -14.48 -16.68
C ARG A 60 -10.80 -13.31 -15.74
N THR A 61 -9.82 -12.89 -14.95
CA THR A 61 -9.94 -11.77 -14.01
C THR A 61 -9.35 -10.47 -14.55
N ALA A 62 -8.68 -10.50 -15.71
CA ALA A 62 -7.98 -9.35 -16.28
C ALA A 62 -8.89 -8.13 -16.44
N ARG A 63 -10.12 -8.33 -16.93
CA ARG A 63 -11.11 -7.24 -17.06
C ARG A 63 -11.40 -6.52 -15.74
N TYR A 64 -11.46 -7.26 -14.63
CA TYR A 64 -11.73 -6.69 -13.31
C TYR A 64 -10.52 -5.90 -12.82
N TRP A 65 -9.31 -6.41 -13.02
CA TRP A 65 -8.09 -5.69 -12.67
C TRP A 65 -7.86 -4.44 -13.54
N HIS A 66 -8.25 -4.47 -14.81
CA HIS A 66 -8.25 -3.27 -15.67
C HIS A 66 -9.23 -2.22 -15.15
N ALA A 67 -10.43 -2.61 -14.71
CA ALA A 67 -11.38 -1.69 -14.11
C ALA A 67 -10.84 -1.07 -12.80
N LEU A 68 -10.02 -1.79 -12.05
CA LEU A 68 -9.40 -1.33 -10.80
C LEU A 68 -8.10 -0.55 -11.00
N ALA A 69 -7.64 -0.34 -12.25
CA ALA A 69 -6.33 0.28 -12.52
C ALA A 69 -6.15 1.65 -11.85
N ARG A 70 -7.22 2.45 -11.75
CA ARG A 70 -7.21 3.73 -11.04
C ARG A 70 -6.85 3.59 -9.56
N LEU A 71 -7.34 2.55 -8.90
CA LEU A 71 -7.06 2.27 -7.49
C LEU A 71 -5.74 1.53 -7.31
N THR A 72 -5.40 0.59 -8.20
CA THR A 72 -4.24 -0.29 -8.03
C THR A 72 -2.94 0.31 -8.52
N ALA A 73 -2.94 1.14 -9.56
CA ALA A 73 -1.70 1.71 -10.10
C ALA A 73 -0.95 2.59 -9.06
N PRO A 74 -1.62 3.50 -8.32
CA PRO A 74 -0.94 4.28 -7.27
C PRO A 74 -0.45 3.39 -6.12
N LEU A 75 -1.21 2.35 -5.75
CA LEU A 75 -0.82 1.40 -4.70
C LEU A 75 0.41 0.60 -5.13
N ASP A 76 0.37 0.03 -6.33
CA ASP A 76 1.42 -0.80 -6.87
C ASP A 76 2.71 0.01 -7.05
N GLU A 77 2.63 1.28 -7.51
CA GLU A 77 3.79 2.17 -7.58
C GLU A 77 4.35 2.51 -6.20
N THR A 78 3.49 2.90 -5.25
CA THR A 78 3.92 3.26 -3.89
C THR A 78 4.61 2.09 -3.21
N LEU A 79 4.02 0.90 -3.32
CA LEU A 79 4.59 -0.32 -2.79
C LEU A 79 5.89 -0.75 -3.51
N ALA A 80 6.11 -0.32 -4.76
CA ALA A 80 7.35 -0.56 -5.50
C ALA A 80 8.50 0.29 -4.99
N GLY A 81 8.20 1.49 -4.48
CA GLY A 81 9.19 2.40 -3.91
C GLY A 81 9.61 2.07 -2.47
N LEU A 82 8.94 1.12 -1.80
CA LEU A 82 9.29 0.76 -0.42
C LEU A 82 10.61 -0.01 -0.35
N HIS A 83 11.43 0.33 0.63
CA HIS A 83 12.72 -0.28 0.87
C HIS A 83 12.58 -1.53 1.72
N HIS A 84 12.74 -2.70 1.10
CA HIS A 84 12.75 -3.98 1.80
C HIS A 84 13.63 -5.00 1.10
N GLY A 85 14.21 -5.95 1.84
CA GLY A 85 15.00 -7.03 1.23
C GLY A 85 14.17 -7.87 0.25
N GLU A 86 14.83 -8.59 -0.66
CA GLU A 86 14.18 -9.41 -1.70
C GLU A 86 13.62 -10.76 -1.19
N HIS A 87 13.09 -10.80 0.04
CA HIS A 87 12.51 -12.02 0.58
C HIS A 87 11.07 -12.25 0.07
N VAL A 88 10.75 -13.49 -0.30
CA VAL A 88 9.40 -13.92 -0.74
C VAL A 88 8.29 -13.50 0.23
N ARG A 89 8.59 -13.48 1.54
CA ARG A 89 7.68 -13.00 2.59
C ARG A 89 7.24 -11.55 2.36
N PHE A 90 8.14 -10.66 1.96
CA PHE A 90 7.85 -9.25 1.72
C PHE A 90 7.05 -9.05 0.43
N ARG A 91 7.34 -9.83 -0.62
CA ARG A 91 6.50 -9.84 -1.83
C ARG A 91 5.05 -10.24 -1.54
N ARG A 92 4.85 -11.29 -0.73
CA ARG A 92 3.50 -11.73 -0.30
C ARG A 92 2.84 -10.70 0.60
N ALA A 93 3.59 -10.11 1.53
CA ALA A 93 3.06 -9.11 2.45
C ALA A 93 2.60 -7.84 1.71
N ARG A 94 3.37 -7.40 0.72
CA ARG A 94 3.03 -6.31 -0.20
C ARG A 94 1.71 -6.57 -0.93
N ALA A 95 1.57 -7.73 -1.58
CA ALA A 95 0.35 -8.09 -2.30
C ALA A 95 -0.88 -8.15 -1.37
N ASN A 96 -0.70 -8.71 -0.17
CA ASN A 96 -1.75 -8.74 0.85
C ASN A 96 -2.11 -7.33 1.34
N ALA A 97 -1.17 -6.40 1.47
CA ALA A 97 -1.46 -5.03 1.91
C ALA A 97 -2.35 -4.29 0.90
N ALA A 98 -2.06 -4.42 -0.39
CA ALA A 98 -2.93 -3.91 -1.44
C ALA A 98 -4.33 -4.54 -1.37
N ALA A 99 -4.40 -5.86 -1.14
CA ALA A 99 -5.67 -6.57 -0.99
C ALA A 99 -6.49 -6.09 0.20
N VAL A 100 -5.86 -5.82 1.35
CA VAL A 100 -6.51 -5.27 2.54
C VAL A 100 -7.15 -3.92 2.23
N MET A 101 -6.43 -3.04 1.53
CA MET A 101 -6.99 -1.75 1.13
C MET A 101 -8.15 -1.88 0.14
N LEU A 102 -8.01 -2.72 -0.89
CA LEU A 102 -9.08 -2.93 -1.86
C LEU A 102 -10.31 -3.59 -1.24
N GLN A 103 -10.11 -4.49 -0.27
CA GLN A 103 -11.21 -5.06 0.50
C GLN A 103 -11.93 -3.99 1.31
N HIS A 104 -11.20 -3.10 1.98
CA HIS A 104 -11.81 -1.99 2.70
C HIS A 104 -12.57 -1.04 1.76
N CYS A 105 -12.09 -0.82 0.54
CA CYS A 105 -12.86 -0.09 -0.47
C CYS A 105 -14.18 -0.79 -0.80
N ALA A 106 -14.16 -2.12 -0.93
CA ALA A 106 -15.36 -2.91 -1.21
C ALA A 106 -16.38 -2.83 -0.06
N ASP A 107 -15.89 -2.89 1.19
CA ASP A 107 -16.73 -2.86 2.39
C ASP A 107 -17.35 -1.49 2.64
N THR A 108 -16.63 -0.40 2.32
CA THR A 108 -17.09 0.98 2.53
C THR A 108 -17.81 1.59 1.33
N GLY A 109 -17.66 1.00 0.14
CA GLY A 109 -18.14 1.60 -1.12
C GLY A 109 -17.37 2.86 -1.51
N GLN A 110 -16.23 3.15 -0.86
CA GLN A 110 -15.42 4.35 -1.08
C GLN A 110 -14.00 3.98 -1.48
N SER A 111 -13.40 4.79 -2.34
CA SER A 111 -11.97 4.68 -2.61
C SER A 111 -11.16 5.19 -1.43
N TRP A 112 -9.94 4.67 -1.29
CA TRP A 112 -9.00 5.11 -0.26
C TRP A 112 -8.57 6.57 -0.38
N TRP A 113 -8.85 7.24 -1.51
CA TRP A 113 -8.64 8.69 -1.67
C TRP A 113 -9.56 9.53 -0.77
N GLY A 114 -10.73 8.99 -0.43
CA GLY A 114 -11.75 9.65 0.39
C GLY A 114 -11.64 9.34 1.88
N TRP A 115 -10.73 8.45 2.29
CA TRP A 115 -10.67 8.00 3.67
C TRP A 115 -10.14 9.08 4.61
N THR A 116 -10.84 9.21 5.73
CA THR A 116 -10.47 10.01 6.88
C THR A 116 -9.29 9.39 7.64
N PRO A 117 -8.56 10.18 8.45
CA PRO A 117 -7.52 9.64 9.33
C PRO A 117 -8.02 8.50 10.25
N TRP A 118 -9.29 8.56 10.68
CA TRP A 118 -9.91 7.51 11.48
C TRP A 118 -10.10 6.20 10.73
N GLU A 119 -10.43 6.24 9.44
CA GLU A 119 -10.53 5.04 8.60
C GLU A 119 -9.17 4.40 8.39
N TRP A 120 -8.14 5.21 8.15
CA TRP A 120 -6.76 4.73 8.10
C TRP A 120 -6.32 4.09 9.42
N ALA A 121 -6.62 4.72 10.56
CA ALA A 121 -6.30 4.17 11.88
C ALA A 121 -7.00 2.83 12.13
N ARG A 122 -8.30 2.73 11.81
CA ARG A 122 -9.07 1.48 11.92
C ARG A 122 -8.48 0.38 11.05
N LEU A 123 -8.12 0.70 9.80
CA LEU A 123 -7.53 -0.29 8.88
C LEU A 123 -6.16 -0.79 9.37
N CYS A 124 -5.35 0.10 9.94
CA CYS A 124 -4.03 -0.25 10.47
C CYS A 124 -4.11 -1.03 11.79
N GLY A 125 -5.16 -0.83 12.59
CA GLY A 125 -5.34 -1.36 13.94
C GLY A 125 -4.35 -0.78 14.96
N ALA A 126 -4.71 -0.77 16.25
CA ALA A 126 -3.83 -0.28 17.31
C ALA A 126 -2.73 -1.28 17.69
N SER A 127 -2.81 -2.52 17.21
CA SER A 127 -1.76 -3.53 17.39
C SER A 127 -1.73 -4.53 16.22
N ALA A 128 -0.63 -5.30 16.10
CA ALA A 128 -0.56 -6.38 15.12
C ALA A 128 -1.63 -7.46 15.36
N ARG A 129 -1.96 -7.73 16.62
CA ARG A 129 -3.02 -8.68 17.00
C ARG A 129 -4.38 -8.20 16.53
N GLU A 130 -4.71 -6.94 16.82
CA GLU A 130 -5.96 -6.32 16.40
C GLU A 130 -6.08 -6.30 14.87
N PHE A 131 -5.02 -5.87 14.19
CA PHE A 131 -4.94 -5.88 12.74
C PHE A 131 -5.25 -7.26 12.15
N ILE A 132 -4.61 -8.32 12.66
CA ILE A 132 -4.84 -9.69 12.19
C ILE A 132 -6.27 -10.13 12.47
N SER A 133 -6.81 -9.85 13.66
CA SER A 133 -8.17 -10.25 14.04
C SER A 133 -9.25 -9.55 13.22
N ALA A 134 -8.97 -8.36 12.68
CA ALA A 134 -9.88 -7.63 11.82
C ALA A 134 -9.89 -8.14 10.37
N GLN A 135 -8.94 -9.00 9.97
CA GLN A 135 -8.87 -9.48 8.59
C GLN A 135 -9.84 -10.63 8.34
N PRO A 136 -10.62 -10.61 7.25
CA PRO A 136 -11.55 -11.69 6.92
C PRO A 136 -10.82 -12.99 6.50
N LEU A 137 -9.53 -12.90 6.18
CA LEU A 137 -8.70 -14.02 5.77
C LEU A 137 -7.42 -14.08 6.60
N PRO A 138 -6.83 -15.28 6.80
CA PRO A 138 -5.55 -15.43 7.47
C PRO A 138 -4.47 -14.53 6.83
N THR A 139 -3.96 -13.61 7.63
CA THR A 139 -3.04 -12.54 7.22
C THR A 139 -1.81 -12.54 8.12
N ASP A 140 -0.64 -12.42 7.49
CA ASP A 140 0.64 -12.42 8.18
C ASP A 140 0.89 -11.07 8.89
N PRO A 141 1.43 -11.04 10.12
CA PRO A 141 1.75 -9.78 10.83
C PRO A 141 2.65 -8.83 10.04
N THR A 142 3.49 -9.35 9.13
CA THR A 142 4.37 -8.54 8.27
C THR A 142 3.63 -7.70 7.25
N VAL A 143 2.31 -7.89 7.07
CA VAL A 143 1.47 -7.05 6.19
C VAL A 143 1.23 -5.67 6.79
N ARG A 144 1.09 -5.57 8.12
CA ARG A 144 0.71 -4.32 8.79
C ARG A 144 1.68 -3.16 8.50
N PRO A 145 3.02 -3.32 8.56
CA PRO A 145 3.95 -2.26 8.19
C PRO A 145 3.74 -1.68 6.78
N PHE A 146 3.36 -2.51 5.80
CA PHE A 146 3.03 -2.05 4.45
C PHE A 146 1.76 -1.21 4.42
N VAL A 147 0.72 -1.63 5.15
CA VAL A 147 -0.54 -0.86 5.26
C VAL A 147 -0.29 0.49 5.93
N VAL A 148 0.52 0.53 6.99
CA VAL A 148 0.91 1.79 7.66
C VAL A 148 1.72 2.69 6.74
N ALA A 149 2.66 2.13 5.97
CA ALA A 149 3.43 2.90 4.99
C ALA A 149 2.53 3.50 3.89
N LEU A 150 1.55 2.73 3.40
CA LEU A 150 0.55 3.23 2.45
C LEU A 150 -0.32 4.34 3.04
N ALA A 151 -0.77 4.19 4.28
CA ALA A 151 -1.53 5.22 4.97
C ALA A 151 -0.74 6.54 5.07
N TYR A 152 0.55 6.47 5.38
CA TYR A 152 1.42 7.65 5.42
C TYR A 152 1.62 8.27 4.02
N LEU A 153 2.01 7.47 3.03
CA LEU A 153 2.41 7.97 1.70
C LEU A 153 1.25 8.44 0.83
N LEU A 154 0.10 7.74 0.90
CA LEU A 154 -1.08 8.01 0.08
C LEU A 154 -2.16 8.77 0.85
N GLY A 155 -2.41 8.37 2.10
CA GLY A 155 -3.44 8.96 2.94
C GLY A 155 -3.00 10.21 3.71
N GLY A 156 -1.69 10.51 3.77
CA GLY A 156 -1.16 11.56 4.63
C GLY A 156 -1.34 11.29 6.12
N PHE A 157 -1.57 10.03 6.49
CA PHE A 157 -1.81 9.63 7.86
C PHE A 157 -0.56 9.87 8.71
N SER A 158 -0.68 10.71 9.73
CA SER A 158 0.40 11.06 10.66
C SER A 158 0.04 10.86 12.13
N ASP A 159 -1.20 10.40 12.42
CA ASP A 159 -1.71 10.12 13.77
C ASP A 159 -1.17 8.79 14.32
N PHE A 160 0.15 8.60 14.29
CA PHE A 160 0.83 7.37 14.74
C PHE A 160 0.58 7.03 16.21
N HIS A 161 0.07 7.96 17.01
CA HIS A 161 -0.36 7.70 18.38
C HIS A 161 -1.57 6.76 18.44
N LEU A 162 -2.40 6.72 17.39
CA LEU A 162 -3.55 5.80 17.28
C LEU A 162 -3.13 4.36 16.94
N LEU A 163 -1.90 4.16 16.48
CA LEU A 163 -1.39 2.84 16.06
C LEU A 163 -0.73 2.04 17.19
N GLY A 164 -0.81 2.54 18.43
CA GLY A 164 -0.15 1.96 19.59
C GLY A 164 1.37 1.90 19.45
N THR A 165 1.98 0.96 20.18
CA THR A 165 3.43 0.73 20.10
C THR A 165 3.77 -0.04 18.82
N PHE A 166 4.58 0.55 17.95
CA PHE A 166 5.14 -0.12 16.79
C PHE A 166 6.56 0.39 16.49
N ASN A 167 7.33 -0.39 15.74
CA ASN A 167 8.71 -0.04 15.41
C ASN A 167 8.74 1.09 14.36
N ARG A 168 8.78 2.34 14.84
CA ARG A 168 8.86 3.54 14.00
C ARG A 168 10.16 3.63 13.21
N LEU A 169 11.26 3.15 13.76
CA LEU A 169 12.55 3.09 13.07
C LEU A 169 12.45 2.15 11.87
N HIS A 170 11.90 0.95 12.08
CA HIS A 170 11.66 0.01 10.99
C HIS A 170 10.75 0.62 9.91
N LEU A 171 9.67 1.34 10.29
CA LEU A 171 8.84 2.06 9.32
C LEU A 171 9.63 3.14 8.57
N ALA A 172 10.48 3.90 9.25
CA ALA A 172 11.31 4.93 8.63
C ALA A 172 12.31 4.31 7.63
N CYS A 173 13.04 3.25 8.01
CA CYS A 173 13.93 2.53 7.10
C CYS A 173 13.15 1.94 5.91
N PHE A 174 11.91 1.52 6.14
CA PHE A 174 11.05 0.96 5.10
C PHE A 174 10.58 1.99 4.07
N ILE A 175 10.37 3.24 4.51
CA ILE A 175 9.90 4.34 3.65
C ILE A 175 11.07 5.11 3.02
N PHE A 176 12.14 5.36 3.77
CA PHE A 176 13.23 6.26 3.39
C PHE A 176 14.53 5.52 3.05
N GLY A 177 14.57 4.20 3.25
CA GLY A 177 15.80 3.42 3.17
C GLY A 177 16.58 3.45 4.49
N GLU A 178 17.54 2.54 4.63
CA GLU A 178 18.46 2.57 5.75
C GLU A 178 19.22 3.91 5.75
N PRO A 179 19.40 4.56 6.93
CA PRO A 179 20.26 5.72 7.00
C PRO A 179 21.63 5.32 6.47
N ALA A 180 22.23 6.16 5.63
CA ALA A 180 23.60 5.95 5.18
C ALA A 180 24.50 5.89 6.41
N VAL A 181 24.86 4.69 6.84
CA VAL A 181 25.84 4.48 7.90
C VAL A 181 27.16 4.93 7.29
N SER A 182 27.64 6.08 7.75
CA SER A 182 28.99 6.61 7.49
C SER A 182 29.83 6.48 8.75
#